data_AF-A0A0A2MWP9-F1
#
_entry.id   AF-A0A0A2MWP9-F1
#
_cell.length_a   1.000
_cell.length_b   1.000
_cell.length_c   1.000
_cell.angle_alpha   90.00
_cell.angle_beta   90.00
_cell.angle_gamma   90.00
#
_symmetry.space_group_name_H-M   'P 1'
#
loop_
_entity.id
_entity.type
_entity.pdbx_description
1 polymer ?
#
loop_
_entity_poly.entity_id
_entity_poly.type
_entity_poly.pdbx_seq_one_letter_code
_entity_poly.pdbx_strand_id
1 'polypeptide(L)'
;MKKMALFIAFVFLISCKDIALEPLGNNFYFVQPQPVNDSELLKFPLAFQGLFMNADSVYFEVNKRTILQKVINKFRIHHSELDSIKNEFRINGNTFVLKGSSEVYYRKDIGDSIQFSNIQIDTFFSFSDIQKAKRINRYLILNTKDSVYWRIKILNFEKNGFKLKYIYSDEDLKKLDSITKDKSQRIDSSSYIISPTKREFKNILRLQNLGEEQQFKKISE
;
A
#
# COMPACT_ATOMS: atom_id res chain seq x y z
N MET A 1 -40.28 -2.43 -4.75
CA MET A 1 -39.40 -1.33 -4.28
C MET A 1 -38.71 -1.61 -2.94
N LYS A 2 -39.31 -2.32 -1.97
CA LYS A 2 -38.63 -2.64 -0.68
C LYS A 2 -37.59 -3.78 -0.73
N LYS A 3 -37.67 -4.70 -1.70
CA LYS A 3 -36.73 -5.83 -1.84
C LYS A 3 -35.45 -5.51 -2.63
N MET A 4 -35.46 -4.43 -3.43
CA MET A 4 -34.32 -4.05 -4.28
C MET A 4 -33.26 -3.25 -3.51
N ALA A 5 -33.67 -2.50 -2.48
CA ALA A 5 -32.76 -1.81 -1.57
C ALA A 5 -31.89 -2.77 -0.74
N LEU A 6 -32.38 -4.00 -0.47
CA LEU A 6 -31.64 -4.99 0.32
C LEU A 6 -30.46 -5.61 -0.45
N PHE A 7 -30.58 -5.77 -1.78
CA PHE A 7 -29.52 -6.39 -2.58
C PHE A 7 -28.37 -5.42 -2.87
N ILE A 8 -28.70 -4.13 -3.08
CA ILE A 8 -27.71 -3.05 -3.18
C ILE A 8 -26.94 -2.93 -1.87
N ALA A 9 -27.62 -2.98 -0.71
CA ALA A 9 -26.96 -2.98 0.59
C ALA A 9 -26.02 -4.18 0.80
N PHE A 10 -26.35 -5.36 0.28
CA PHE A 10 -25.52 -6.56 0.47
C PHE A 10 -24.25 -6.55 -0.40
N VAL A 11 -24.29 -5.98 -1.61
CA VAL A 11 -23.10 -5.85 -2.48
C VAL A 11 -22.13 -4.79 -1.94
N PHE A 12 -22.62 -3.74 -1.27
CA PHE A 12 -21.76 -2.76 -0.63
C PHE A 12 -21.09 -3.27 0.66
N LEU A 13 -21.65 -4.30 1.33
CA LEU A 13 -21.10 -4.83 2.58
C LEU A 13 -19.93 -5.81 2.39
N ILE A 14 -19.63 -6.25 1.16
CA ILE A 14 -18.47 -7.11 0.85
C ILE A 14 -17.31 -6.29 0.26
N SER A 15 -17.44 -4.97 0.18
CA SER A 15 -16.39 -4.06 -0.29
C SER A 15 -15.65 -3.37 0.86
N CYS A 16 -15.48 -4.06 2.00
CA CYS A 16 -14.24 -3.93 2.76
C CYS A 16 -13.27 -5.02 2.26
N LYS A 17 -12.90 -4.93 0.98
CA LYS A 17 -11.62 -5.49 0.59
C LYS A 17 -10.61 -4.48 1.05
N ASP A 18 -9.81 -4.88 2.02
CA ASP A 18 -8.56 -4.22 2.36
C ASP A 18 -7.78 -4.03 1.05
N ILE A 19 -7.97 -2.84 0.45
CA ILE A 19 -6.86 -2.12 -0.20
C ILE A 19 -5.69 -2.29 0.77
N ALA A 20 -4.44 -2.43 0.31
CA ALA A 20 -3.30 -2.45 1.22
C ALA A 20 -3.18 -1.10 1.94
N LEU A 21 -4.11 -0.88 2.86
CA LEU A 21 -4.29 0.18 3.80
C LEU A 21 -3.22 -0.09 4.81
N GLU A 22 -2.49 0.96 5.12
CA GLU A 22 -1.57 0.92 6.24
C GLU A 22 -2.36 0.41 7.45
N PRO A 23 -1.83 -0.60 8.19
CA PRO A 23 -2.53 -1.15 9.34
C PRO A 23 -2.96 -0.04 10.31
N LEU A 24 -4.16 -0.17 10.87
CA LEU A 24 -4.65 0.78 11.87
C LEU A 24 -3.85 0.64 13.17
N GLY A 25 -3.29 1.75 13.65
CA GLY A 25 -2.63 1.83 14.96
C GLY A 25 -1.87 3.13 15.14
N ASN A 26 -0.74 3.05 15.85
CA ASN A 26 0.11 4.19 16.14
C ASN A 26 0.78 4.77 14.88
N ASN A 27 0.92 6.09 14.88
CA ASN A 27 1.70 6.82 13.90
C ASN A 27 3.10 7.10 14.43
N PHE A 28 4.12 6.63 13.71
CA PHE A 28 5.51 6.88 14.04
C PHE A 28 6.11 7.93 13.10
N TYR A 29 6.49 9.05 13.70
CA TYR A 29 7.05 10.21 13.05
C TYR A 29 8.53 10.35 13.35
N PHE A 30 9.28 10.88 12.40
CA PHE A 30 10.70 11.17 12.52
C PHE A 30 10.96 12.64 12.23
N VAL A 31 11.88 13.26 12.98
CA VAL A 31 12.25 14.67 12.78
C VAL A 31 12.99 14.87 11.45
N GLN A 32 13.66 13.83 10.95
CA GLN A 32 14.43 13.86 9.71
C GLN A 32 14.21 12.58 8.90
N PRO A 33 14.43 12.62 7.56
CA PRO A 33 14.41 11.43 6.73
C PRO A 33 15.39 10.37 7.24
N GLN A 34 14.90 9.16 7.43
CA GLN A 34 15.69 8.02 7.89
C GLN A 34 16.35 7.25 6.74
N PRO A 35 17.57 6.74 6.97
CA PRO A 35 18.41 7.01 8.14
C PRO A 35 18.94 8.44 8.13
N VAL A 36 19.12 9.03 9.32
CA VAL A 36 19.80 10.32 9.46
C VAL A 36 21.22 10.26 8.91
N ASN A 37 21.71 11.38 8.36
CA ASN A 37 23.08 11.50 7.82
C ASN A 37 23.44 10.36 6.84
N ASP A 38 22.50 10.05 5.94
CA ASP A 38 22.68 9.08 4.86
C ASP A 38 22.24 9.68 3.52
N SER A 39 22.87 9.20 2.46
CA SER A 39 22.68 9.69 1.10
C SER A 39 21.29 9.34 0.57
N GLU A 40 20.67 10.32 -0.08
CA GLU A 40 19.39 10.17 -0.78
C GLU A 40 19.63 9.56 -2.16
N LEU A 41 18.73 8.66 -2.58
CA LEU A 41 18.72 8.13 -3.94
C LEU A 41 18.11 9.16 -4.88
N LEU A 42 18.66 9.27 -6.09
CA LEU A 42 18.04 10.04 -7.20
C LEU A 42 17.14 9.17 -8.09
N LYS A 43 17.34 7.85 -8.02
CA LYS A 43 16.61 6.83 -8.77
C LYS A 43 16.72 5.49 -8.03
N PHE A 44 15.74 4.62 -8.22
CA PHE A 44 15.81 3.25 -7.71
C PHE A 44 16.89 2.46 -8.47
N PRO A 45 17.81 1.75 -7.79
CA PRO A 45 18.75 0.83 -8.44
C PRO A 45 18.01 -0.24 -9.26
N LEU A 46 18.61 -0.69 -10.38
CA LEU A 46 18.02 -1.72 -11.24
C LEU A 46 17.62 -3.00 -10.48
N ALA A 47 18.40 -3.36 -9.46
CA ALA A 47 18.11 -4.52 -8.61
C ALA A 47 16.78 -4.43 -7.85
N PHE A 48 16.22 -3.23 -7.65
CA PHE A 48 14.95 -3.02 -6.96
C PHE A 48 13.78 -2.77 -7.93
N GLN A 49 14.06 -2.63 -9.23
CA GLN A 49 13.05 -2.38 -10.25
C GLN A 49 12.36 -3.67 -10.69
N GLY A 50 11.11 -3.53 -11.13
CA GLY A 50 10.30 -4.61 -11.67
C GLY A 50 8.85 -4.57 -11.20
N LEU A 51 8.09 -5.57 -11.66
CA LEU A 51 6.72 -5.80 -11.26
C LEU A 51 6.66 -6.85 -10.16
N PHE A 52 5.92 -6.55 -9.09
CA PHE A 52 5.76 -7.42 -7.93
C PHE A 52 4.28 -7.57 -7.59
N MET A 53 3.90 -8.70 -7.00
CA MET A 53 2.51 -8.99 -6.64
C MET A 53 2.42 -9.79 -5.34
N ASN A 54 1.43 -9.48 -4.50
CA ASN A 54 1.10 -10.27 -3.30
C ASN A 54 -0.02 -11.29 -3.58
N ALA A 55 -0.46 -12.02 -2.54
CA ALA A 55 -1.55 -12.98 -2.67
C ALA A 55 -2.90 -12.34 -3.03
N ASP A 56 -3.11 -11.08 -2.65
CA ASP A 56 -4.37 -10.35 -2.81
C ASP A 56 -4.50 -9.65 -4.16
N SER A 57 -3.62 -9.95 -5.13
CA SER A 57 -3.57 -9.29 -6.44
C SER A 57 -3.35 -7.77 -6.35
N VAL A 58 -2.64 -7.32 -5.32
CA VAL A 58 -2.04 -5.99 -5.26
C VAL A 58 -0.68 -6.07 -5.94
N TYR A 59 -0.48 -5.19 -6.91
CA TYR A 59 0.74 -5.09 -7.70
C TYR A 59 1.51 -3.85 -7.29
N PHE A 60 2.84 -3.98 -7.25
CA PHE A 60 3.77 -2.87 -7.17
C PHE A 60 4.65 -2.86 -8.42
N GLU A 61 4.63 -1.75 -9.13
CA GLU A 61 5.51 -1.49 -10.26
C GLU A 61 6.59 -0.50 -9.83
N VAL A 62 7.80 -1.01 -9.60
CA VAL A 62 8.96 -0.19 -9.21
C VAL A 62 9.72 0.20 -10.47
N ASN A 63 9.54 1.46 -10.86
CA ASN A 63 10.20 2.08 -12.01
C ASN A 63 11.46 2.83 -11.58
N LYS A 64 12.13 3.52 -12.51
CA LYS A 64 13.36 4.28 -12.19
C LYS A 64 13.14 5.37 -11.12
N ARG A 65 11.98 6.02 -11.10
CA ARG A 65 11.68 7.16 -10.21
C ARG A 65 10.37 7.07 -9.43
N THR A 66 9.57 6.04 -9.66
CA THR A 66 8.25 5.90 -9.05
C THR A 66 8.02 4.46 -8.61
N ILE A 67 7.14 4.31 -7.64
CA ILE A 67 6.51 3.05 -7.27
C ILE A 67 5.01 3.28 -7.47
N LEU A 68 4.43 2.56 -8.41
CA LEU A 68 2.99 2.56 -8.63
C LEU A 68 2.38 1.35 -7.93
N GLN A 69 1.27 1.57 -7.26
CA GLN A 69 0.45 0.51 -6.69
C GLN A 69 -0.75 0.31 -7.61
N LYS A 70 -1.02 -0.95 -7.97
CA LYS A 70 -2.17 -1.33 -8.78
C LYS A 70 -3.00 -2.38 -8.07
N VAL A 71 -4.29 -2.11 -7.91
CA VAL A 71 -5.26 -3.05 -7.31
C VAL A 71 -6.23 -3.46 -8.42
N ILE A 72 -6.43 -4.76 -8.57
CA ILE A 72 -7.40 -5.31 -9.52
C ILE A 72 -8.61 -5.83 -8.75
N ASN A 73 -9.66 -5.02 -8.71
CA ASN A 73 -10.92 -5.40 -8.10
C ASN A 73 -11.72 -6.24 -9.08
N LYS A 74 -12.21 -7.39 -8.61
CA LYS A 74 -13.05 -8.30 -9.40
C LYS A 74 -14.26 -8.70 -8.58
N PHE A 75 -15.43 -8.66 -9.23
CA PHE A 75 -16.66 -9.25 -8.72
C PHE A 75 -17.38 -9.97 -9.86
N ARG A 76 -18.29 -10.87 -9.50
CA ARG A 76 -19.04 -11.69 -10.45
C ARG A 76 -20.52 -11.59 -10.11
N ILE A 77 -21.33 -11.49 -11.15
CA ILE A 77 -22.79 -11.58 -11.06
C ILE A 77 -23.29 -12.64 -12.04
N HIS A 78 -24.48 -13.17 -11.81
CA HIS A 78 -25.13 -14.04 -12.79
C HIS A 78 -25.71 -13.19 -13.94
N HIS A 79 -25.82 -13.76 -15.15
CA HIS A 79 -26.35 -13.04 -16.31
C HIS A 79 -27.74 -12.43 -16.07
N SER A 80 -28.61 -13.12 -15.33
CA SER A 80 -29.96 -12.64 -14.99
C SER A 80 -29.97 -11.39 -14.11
N GLU A 81 -28.87 -11.07 -13.44
CA GLU A 81 -28.76 -9.92 -12.53
C GLU A 81 -28.36 -8.64 -13.29
N LEU A 82 -27.84 -8.76 -14.52
CA LEU A 82 -27.36 -7.63 -15.31
C LEU A 82 -28.46 -6.58 -15.53
N ASP A 83 -29.69 -7.03 -15.81
CA ASP A 83 -30.82 -6.13 -16.04
C ASP A 83 -31.18 -5.27 -14.81
N SER A 84 -30.84 -5.75 -13.61
CA SER A 84 -31.09 -5.01 -12.37
C SER A 84 -30.11 -3.85 -12.17
N ILE A 85 -28.88 -4.00 -12.68
CA ILE A 85 -27.80 -3.01 -12.45
C ILE A 85 -27.50 -2.15 -13.68
N LYS A 86 -27.93 -2.54 -14.89
CA LYS A 86 -27.57 -1.85 -16.15
C LYS A 86 -27.86 -0.35 -16.13
N ASN A 87 -28.90 0.07 -15.42
CA ASN A 87 -29.32 1.47 -15.32
C ASN A 87 -28.36 2.33 -14.50
N GLU A 88 -27.53 1.73 -13.66
CA GLU A 88 -26.47 2.41 -12.88
C GLU A 88 -25.27 2.78 -13.78
N PHE A 89 -25.13 2.15 -14.94
CA PHE A 89 -23.95 2.28 -15.80
C PHE A 89 -24.25 3.02 -17.12
N ARG A 90 -23.23 3.66 -17.65
CA ARG A 90 -23.10 4.00 -19.07
C ARG A 90 -22.32 2.85 -19.72
N ILE A 91 -22.93 2.18 -20.69
CA ILE A 91 -22.39 0.94 -21.27
C ILE A 91 -21.91 1.24 -22.69
N ASN A 92 -20.67 0.85 -22.99
CA ASN A 92 -20.09 0.91 -24.33
C ASN A 92 -19.34 -0.40 -24.62
N GLY A 93 -19.97 -1.30 -25.37
CA GLY A 93 -19.44 -2.64 -25.62
C GLY A 93 -19.20 -3.42 -24.32
N ASN A 94 -17.95 -3.80 -24.08
CA ASN A 94 -17.53 -4.53 -22.87
C ASN A 94 -17.13 -3.62 -21.71
N THR A 95 -17.37 -2.31 -21.82
CA THR A 95 -16.97 -1.31 -20.84
C THR A 95 -18.19 -0.71 -20.15
N PHE A 96 -18.17 -0.70 -18.82
CA PHE A 96 -19.25 -0.24 -17.95
C PHE A 96 -18.72 0.89 -17.08
N VAL A 97 -19.25 2.10 -17.24
CA VAL A 97 -18.85 3.28 -16.46
C VAL A 97 -19.96 3.63 -15.49
N LEU A 98 -19.70 3.61 -14.19
CA LEU A 98 -20.71 3.93 -13.18
C LEU A 98 -21.16 5.40 -13.34
N LYS A 99 -22.46 5.66 -13.40
CA LYS A 99 -22.98 7.02 -13.56
C LYS A 99 -22.58 7.88 -12.34
N GLY A 100 -22.02 9.06 -12.60
CA GLY A 100 -21.52 9.95 -11.55
C GLY A 100 -20.13 9.61 -11.04
N SER A 101 -19.49 8.58 -11.58
CA SER A 101 -18.10 8.19 -11.28
C SER A 101 -17.27 8.15 -12.57
N SER A 102 -15.94 8.23 -12.41
CA SER A 102 -14.97 7.95 -13.49
C SER A 102 -14.53 6.48 -13.51
N GLU A 103 -15.05 5.65 -12.61
CA GLU A 103 -14.70 4.24 -12.52
C GLU A 103 -15.17 3.45 -13.74
N VAL A 104 -14.22 2.72 -14.33
CA VAL A 104 -14.41 1.89 -15.51
C VAL A 104 -14.31 0.41 -15.13
N TYR A 105 -15.36 -0.34 -15.44
CA TYR A 105 -15.44 -1.79 -15.24
C TYR A 105 -15.40 -2.51 -16.59
N TYR A 106 -14.46 -3.45 -16.72
CA TYR A 106 -14.32 -4.32 -17.87
C TYR A 106 -15.07 -5.63 -17.65
N ARG A 107 -15.99 -5.92 -18.57
CA ARG A 107 -16.79 -7.15 -18.59
C ARG A 107 -16.03 -8.31 -19.23
N LYS A 108 -16.15 -9.49 -18.62
CA LYS A 108 -15.78 -10.78 -19.20
C LYS A 108 -16.86 -11.82 -18.89
N ASP A 109 -17.46 -12.39 -19.92
CA ASP A 109 -18.42 -13.49 -19.75
C ASP A 109 -17.69 -14.81 -19.42
N ILE A 110 -18.20 -15.53 -18.43
CA ILE A 110 -17.65 -16.80 -17.91
C ILE A 110 -18.83 -17.73 -17.58
N GLY A 111 -19.19 -18.59 -18.53
CA GLY A 111 -20.31 -19.51 -18.37
C GLY A 111 -21.65 -18.78 -18.25
N ASP A 112 -22.36 -19.01 -17.15
CA ASP A 112 -23.64 -18.35 -16.80
C ASP A 112 -23.46 -17.00 -16.09
N SER A 113 -22.21 -16.59 -15.90
CA SER A 113 -21.85 -15.46 -15.06
C SER A 113 -21.07 -14.40 -15.84
N ILE A 114 -21.17 -13.16 -15.38
CA ILE A 114 -20.39 -12.03 -15.86
C ILE A 114 -19.39 -11.65 -14.79
N GLN A 115 -18.09 -11.67 -15.10
CA GLN A 115 -17.07 -11.07 -14.27
C GLN A 115 -16.83 -9.63 -14.68
N PHE A 116 -16.94 -8.72 -13.71
CA PHE A 116 -16.50 -7.34 -13.85
C PHE A 116 -15.14 -7.19 -13.19
N SER A 117 -14.27 -6.40 -13.82
CA SER A 117 -12.99 -6.02 -13.25
C SER A 117 -12.75 -4.53 -13.37
N ASN A 118 -12.23 -3.93 -12.31
CA ASN A 118 -11.77 -2.55 -12.30
C ASN A 118 -10.31 -2.52 -11.86
N ILE A 119 -9.54 -1.63 -12.48
CA ILE A 119 -8.13 -1.43 -12.18
C ILE A 119 -7.99 -0.05 -11.56
N GLN A 120 -7.51 -0.02 -10.32
CA GLN A 120 -7.14 1.21 -9.63
C GLN A 120 -5.62 1.30 -9.60
N ILE A 121 -5.07 2.45 -9.99
CA ILE A 121 -3.63 2.73 -9.99
C ILE A 121 -3.41 3.99 -9.16
N ASP A 122 -2.51 3.91 -8.19
CA ASP A 122 -2.11 5.05 -7.36
C ASP A 122 -0.58 5.14 -7.26
N THR A 123 -0.08 6.34 -7.00
CA THR A 123 1.34 6.59 -6.77
C THR A 123 1.68 6.29 -5.32
N PHE A 124 2.30 5.13 -5.08
CA PHE A 124 2.77 4.79 -3.74
C PHE A 124 3.98 5.62 -3.32
N PHE A 125 4.86 5.93 -4.26
CA PHE A 125 6.04 6.77 -4.04
C PHE A 125 6.54 7.39 -5.34
N SER A 126 6.95 8.66 -5.31
CA SER A 126 7.61 9.35 -6.41
C SER A 126 8.68 10.30 -5.87
N PHE A 127 9.92 10.21 -6.39
CA PHE A 127 10.99 11.09 -5.91
C PHE A 127 10.63 12.57 -6.05
N SER A 128 10.62 13.29 -4.94
CA SER A 128 10.34 14.73 -4.84
C SER A 128 10.96 15.31 -3.56
N ASP A 129 10.79 16.61 -3.32
CA ASP A 129 11.29 17.26 -2.10
C ASP A 129 10.62 16.73 -0.82
N ILE A 130 9.40 16.18 -0.95
CA ILE A 130 8.62 15.61 0.15
C ILE A 130 8.64 14.08 0.17
N GLN A 131 9.22 13.43 -0.84
CA GLN A 131 9.32 11.97 -0.91
C GLN A 131 10.73 11.55 -1.29
N LYS A 132 11.46 11.01 -0.30
CA LYS A 132 12.90 10.72 -0.38
C LYS A 132 13.17 9.26 -0.08
N ALA A 133 13.89 8.57 -0.96
CA ALA A 133 14.28 7.19 -0.71
C ALA A 133 15.74 7.10 -0.31
N LYS A 134 16.04 6.28 0.69
CA LYS A 134 17.41 5.95 1.12
C LYS A 134 17.61 4.44 1.13
N ARG A 135 18.85 3.99 0.96
CA ARG A 135 19.19 2.56 0.91
C ARG A 135 20.08 2.17 2.07
N ILE A 136 19.74 1.05 2.72
CA ILE A 136 20.68 0.31 3.58
C ILE A 136 20.71 -1.14 3.12
N ASN A 137 21.80 -1.58 2.49
CA ASN A 137 21.95 -2.96 2.01
C ASN A 137 20.80 -3.38 1.08
N ARG A 138 19.93 -4.29 1.56
CA ARG A 138 18.74 -4.80 0.88
C ARG A 138 17.46 -4.01 1.21
N TYR A 139 17.53 -3.10 2.16
CA TYR A 139 16.41 -2.26 2.58
C TYR A 139 16.37 -0.97 1.77
N LEU A 140 15.17 -0.64 1.33
CA LEU A 140 14.82 0.65 0.76
C LEU A 140 13.87 1.32 1.75
N ILE A 141 14.29 2.47 2.26
CA ILE A 141 13.55 3.27 3.23
C ILE A 141 12.89 4.41 2.46
N LEU A 142 11.58 4.35 2.33
CA LEU A 142 10.77 5.36 1.65
C LEU A 142 10.33 6.37 2.71
N ASN A 143 10.83 7.60 2.62
CA ASN A 143 10.48 8.67 3.53
C ASN A 143 9.47 9.59 2.87
N THR A 144 8.38 9.88 3.58
CA THR A 144 7.35 10.81 3.12
C THR A 144 7.19 11.90 4.17
N LYS A 145 7.33 13.15 3.76
CA LYS A 145 7.13 14.30 4.61
C LYS A 145 5.65 14.43 4.93
N ASP A 146 5.35 14.56 6.21
CA ASP A 146 4.02 14.81 6.74
C ASP A 146 4.11 16.03 7.66
N SER A 147 3.65 17.17 7.16
CA SER A 147 3.86 18.48 7.77
C SER A 147 5.36 18.76 8.03
N VAL A 148 5.77 18.93 9.29
CA VAL A 148 7.17 19.15 9.70
C VAL A 148 7.94 17.85 9.98
N TYR A 149 7.24 16.71 10.02
CA TYR A 149 7.80 15.40 10.32
C TYR A 149 7.91 14.52 9.08
N TRP A 150 8.47 13.32 9.27
CA TRP A 150 8.64 12.31 8.25
C TRP A 150 8.05 10.99 8.70
N ARG A 151 7.32 10.32 7.82
CA ARG A 151 6.87 8.93 7.97
C ARG A 151 7.76 8.04 7.11
N ILE A 152 7.84 6.76 7.47
CA ILE A 152 8.63 5.79 6.69
C ILE A 152 7.79 4.59 6.27
N LYS A 153 8.14 4.04 5.11
CA LYS A 153 7.80 2.66 4.72
C LYS A 153 9.10 1.92 4.42
N ILE A 154 9.15 0.65 4.80
CA ILE A 154 10.36 -0.16 4.67
C ILE A 154 10.09 -1.27 3.67
N LEU A 155 10.82 -1.28 2.55
CA LEU A 155 10.86 -2.40 1.62
C LEU A 155 12.14 -3.19 1.85
N ASN A 156 12.02 -4.45 2.23
CA ASN A 156 13.13 -5.38 2.39
C ASN A 156 13.21 -6.30 1.17
N PHE A 157 14.16 -6.06 0.27
CA PHE A 157 14.31 -6.86 -0.94
C PHE A 157 15.00 -8.20 -0.67
N GLU A 158 14.45 -9.24 -1.26
CA GLU A 158 14.94 -10.62 -1.21
C GLU A 158 15.07 -11.15 -2.66
N LYS A 159 15.62 -12.35 -2.83
CA LYS A 159 15.95 -12.89 -4.18
C LYS A 159 14.77 -12.86 -5.16
N ASN A 160 13.55 -13.14 -4.66
CA ASN A 160 12.35 -13.33 -5.47
C ASN A 160 11.27 -12.27 -5.20
N GLY A 161 11.61 -11.10 -4.65
CA GLY A 161 10.62 -10.09 -4.33
C GLY A 161 11.04 -9.14 -3.22
N PHE A 162 10.07 -8.60 -2.49
CA PHE A 162 10.32 -7.81 -1.30
C PHE A 162 9.24 -8.03 -0.25
N LYS A 163 9.57 -7.66 0.99
CA LYS A 163 8.60 -7.53 2.08
C LYS A 163 8.37 -6.06 2.38
N LEU A 164 7.12 -5.62 2.30
CA LEU A 164 6.70 -4.30 2.74
C LEU A 164 6.37 -4.38 4.22
N LYS A 165 7.08 -3.60 5.03
CA LYS A 165 6.93 -3.59 6.48
C LYS A 165 6.27 -2.31 6.95
N TYR A 166 5.24 -2.48 7.77
CA TYR A 166 4.55 -1.43 8.51
C TYR A 166 4.85 -1.57 10.00
N ILE A 167 5.26 -0.48 10.63
CA ILE A 167 5.51 -0.42 12.07
C ILE A 167 4.43 0.49 12.64
N TYR A 168 3.58 -0.03 13.53
CA TYR A 168 2.36 0.68 13.94
C TYR A 168 1.80 0.26 15.31
N SER A 169 2.27 -0.82 15.93
CA SER A 169 1.66 -1.32 17.17
C SER A 169 2.30 -0.73 18.44
N ASP A 170 1.62 -0.84 19.59
CA ASP A 170 2.22 -0.51 20.89
C ASP A 170 3.44 -1.40 21.21
N GLU A 171 3.42 -2.64 20.74
CA GLU A 171 4.55 -3.56 20.89
C GLU A 171 5.75 -3.11 20.04
N ASP A 172 5.49 -2.57 18.85
CA ASP A 172 6.54 -1.95 18.04
C ASP A 172 7.13 -0.73 18.74
N LEU A 173 6.31 0.13 19.35
CA LEU A 173 6.78 1.28 20.11
C LEU A 173 7.74 0.87 21.22
N LYS A 174 7.38 -0.14 22.03
CA LYS A 174 8.26 -0.68 23.08
C LYS A 174 9.59 -1.17 22.52
N LYS A 175 9.56 -1.85 21.36
CA LYS A 175 10.77 -2.35 20.70
C LYS A 175 11.65 -1.22 20.17
N LEU A 176 11.06 -0.18 19.58
CA LEU A 176 11.79 1.01 19.14
C LEU A 176 12.46 1.69 20.33
N ASP A 177 11.71 1.91 21.41
CA ASP A 177 12.21 2.51 22.64
C ASP A 177 13.27 1.65 23.34
N SER A 178 13.26 0.32 23.17
CA SER A 178 14.31 -0.55 23.73
C SER A 178 15.68 -0.33 23.07
N ILE A 179 15.70 0.16 21.82
CA ILE A 179 16.93 0.38 21.05
C ILE A 179 17.38 1.83 21.10
N THR A 180 16.44 2.78 21.12
CA THR A 180 16.78 4.20 21.09
C THR A 180 17.20 4.69 22.47
N LYS A 181 18.30 5.44 22.51
CA LYS A 181 18.72 6.17 23.71
C LYS A 181 17.65 7.18 24.11
N ASP A 182 17.22 7.99 23.14
CA ASP A 182 16.14 8.95 23.31
C ASP A 182 14.80 8.23 23.11
N LYS A 183 13.96 8.25 24.15
CA LYS A 183 12.65 7.60 24.11
C LYS A 183 11.68 8.39 23.25
N SER A 184 10.73 7.66 22.68
CA SER A 184 9.66 8.21 21.89
C SER A 184 8.91 9.31 22.65
N GLN A 185 8.55 10.38 21.93
CA GLN A 185 7.77 11.47 22.48
C GLN A 185 6.35 11.41 21.92
N ARG A 186 5.37 11.19 22.80
CA ARG A 186 3.96 11.20 22.41
C ARG A 186 3.51 12.62 22.07
N ILE A 187 2.88 12.80 20.91
CA ILE A 187 2.35 14.10 20.46
C ILE A 187 0.83 14.16 20.42
N ASP A 188 0.16 13.01 20.33
CA ASP A 188 -1.30 12.89 20.49
C ASP A 188 -1.67 11.49 21.04
N SER A 189 -2.95 11.11 20.96
CA SER A 189 -3.41 9.82 21.48
C SER A 189 -2.73 8.59 20.85
N SER A 190 -2.27 8.67 19.61
CA SER A 190 -1.74 7.56 18.82
C SER A 190 -0.42 7.87 18.09
N SER A 191 0.10 9.10 18.21
CA SER A 191 1.25 9.55 17.45
C SER A 191 2.48 9.77 18.33
N TYR A 192 3.63 9.31 17.84
CA TYR A 192 4.90 9.38 18.55
C TYR A 192 6.03 9.85 17.64
N ILE A 193 6.88 10.74 18.15
CA ILE A 193 8.13 11.14 17.50
C ILE A 193 9.24 10.21 17.95
N ILE A 194 9.98 9.68 17.00
CA ILE A 194 11.12 8.79 17.18
C ILE A 194 12.35 9.43 16.54
N SER A 195 13.44 9.48 17.29
CA SER A 195 14.68 10.16 16.88
C SER A 195 15.89 9.23 16.97
N PRO A 196 15.92 8.12 16.21
CA PRO A 196 17.05 7.21 16.26
C PRO A 196 18.26 7.82 15.57
N THR A 197 19.44 7.56 16.12
CA THR A 197 20.70 7.71 15.39
C THR A 197 20.76 6.74 14.21
N LYS A 198 21.65 6.99 13.26
CA LYS A 198 21.91 6.08 12.12
C LYS A 198 22.23 4.65 12.56
N ARG A 199 22.95 4.49 13.67
CA ARG A 199 23.33 3.18 14.22
C ARG A 199 22.12 2.47 14.84
N GLU A 200 21.32 3.18 15.63
CA GLU A 200 20.09 2.65 16.22
C GLU A 200 19.08 2.26 15.15
N PHE A 201 18.90 3.09 14.11
CA PHE A 201 18.01 2.76 12.99
C PHE A 201 18.44 1.47 12.27
N LYS A 202 19.76 1.27 12.07
CA LYS A 202 20.28 -0.01 11.54
C LYS A 202 19.98 -1.20 12.46
N ASN A 203 19.96 -1.00 13.77
CA ASN A 203 19.59 -2.04 14.73
C ASN A 203 18.07 -2.32 14.70
N ILE A 204 17.24 -1.27 14.58
CA ILE A 204 15.79 -1.38 14.40
C ILE A 204 15.46 -2.27 13.20
N LEU A 205 16.13 -2.07 12.05
CA LEU A 205 15.92 -2.90 10.86
C LEU A 205 16.27 -4.40 11.04
N ARG A 206 17.03 -4.75 12.08
CA ARG A 206 17.45 -6.12 12.40
C ARG A 206 16.57 -6.78 13.46
N LEU A 207 15.66 -6.03 14.08
CA LEU A 207 14.74 -6.60 15.07
C LEU A 207 13.86 -7.68 14.44
N GLN A 208 13.78 -8.81 15.14
CA GLN A 208 12.80 -9.84 14.84
C GLN A 208 11.42 -9.39 15.34
N ASN A 209 10.37 -9.81 14.64
CA ASN A 209 8.98 -9.53 15.01
C ASN A 209 8.67 -8.02 15.19
N LEU A 210 9.36 -7.15 14.45
CA LEU A 210 9.05 -5.72 14.39
C LEU A 210 8.14 -5.46 13.19
N GLY A 211 6.98 -4.88 13.46
CA GLY A 211 5.97 -4.55 12.48
C GLY A 211 5.27 -5.76 11.85
N GLU A 212 4.33 -5.47 10.98
CA GLU A 212 3.69 -6.44 10.10
C GLU A 212 4.37 -6.41 8.72
N GLU A 213 4.56 -7.58 8.11
CA GLU A 213 5.19 -7.74 6.81
C GLU A 213 4.21 -8.28 5.77
N GLN A 214 4.05 -7.56 4.66
CA GLN A 214 3.35 -8.05 3.48
C GLN A 214 4.37 -8.52 2.44
N GLN A 215 4.23 -9.78 2.00
CA GLN A 215 5.13 -10.39 1.02
C GLN A 215 4.67 -10.11 -0.41
N PHE A 216 5.58 -9.56 -1.21
CA PHE A 216 5.43 -9.41 -2.64
C PHE A 216 6.44 -10.28 -3.38
N LYS A 217 5.99 -11.00 -4.39
CA LYS A 217 6.83 -11.82 -5.26
C LYS A 217 7.06 -11.08 -6.57
N LYS A 218 8.29 -11.13 -7.09
CA LYS A 218 8.61 -10.60 -8.41
C LYS A 218 7.89 -11.44 -9.45
N ILE A 219 7.18 -10.77 -10.34
CA ILE A 219 6.60 -11.40 -11.53
C ILE A 219 7.71 -11.37 -12.58
N SER A 220 8.18 -12.54 -12.98
CA SER A 220 9.02 -12.68 -14.17
C SER A 220 8.18 -12.34 -15.40
N GLU A 221 8.68 -11.44 -16.24
CA GLU A 221 8.35 -11.48 -17.66
C GLU A 221 8.86 -12.77 -18.29
#